data_AF-A0A4Z1CB03-F1
#
_entry.id   AF-A0A4Z1CB03-F1
#
_cell.length_a   1.000
_cell.length_b   1.000
_cell.length_c   1.000
_cell.angle_alpha   90.00
_cell.angle_beta   90.00
_cell.angle_gamma   90.00
#
_symmetry.space_group_name_H-M   'P 1'
#
loop_
_entity.id
_entity.type
_entity.pdbx_description
1 polymer ?
#
loop_
_entity_poly.entity_id
_entity_poly.type
_entity_poly.pdbx_seq_one_letter_code
_entity_poly.pdbx_strand_id
1 'polypeptide(L)'
;AVVDRGYRGHGVSETKVLISGTRCGLTPKLKALLRRRSAIEPEIGHMKADGRLSRCPLKGTFGDAIFAVLCGCGHNIRKILAHLRALLAFILVAIYAAILPGIRTPTDNFANRQRYSA
;
A
#
# COMPACT_ATOMS: atom_id res chain seq x y z
N ALA A 1 19.04 4.95 -19.25
CA ALA A 1 18.16 5.45 -18.16
C ALA A 1 16.73 5.00 -18.41
N VAL A 2 15.94 4.75 -17.36
CA VAL A 2 14.48 4.56 -17.52
C VAL A 2 13.79 5.87 -17.27
N VAL A 3 12.89 6.26 -18.18
CA VAL A 3 12.18 7.54 -18.15
C VAL A 3 10.67 7.31 -18.08
N ASP A 4 9.94 8.28 -17.53
CA ASP A 4 8.48 8.20 -17.44
C ASP A 4 7.84 8.28 -18.84
N ARG A 5 6.61 7.74 -18.98
CA ARG A 5 5.87 7.70 -20.27
C ARG A 5 5.71 9.06 -20.95
N GLY A 6 5.75 10.15 -20.19
CA GLY A 6 5.66 11.52 -20.72
C GLY A 6 6.97 12.04 -21.33
N TYR A 7 8.05 11.27 -21.32
CA TYR A 7 9.33 11.71 -21.87
C TYR A 7 9.27 11.85 -23.40
N ARG A 8 9.46 13.08 -23.88
CA ARG A 8 9.38 13.46 -25.30
C ARG A 8 10.71 13.49 -26.05
N GLY A 9 11.79 13.01 -25.43
CA GLY A 9 13.14 13.07 -26.01
C GLY A 9 13.84 14.40 -25.75
N HIS A 10 15.14 14.34 -25.45
CA HIS A 10 16.00 15.51 -25.22
C HIS A 10 17.37 15.37 -25.92
N GLY A 11 17.40 14.78 -27.12
CA GLY A 11 18.62 14.71 -27.93
C GLY A 11 19.76 13.87 -27.33
N VAL A 12 19.46 13.01 -26.36
CA VAL A 12 20.47 12.14 -25.72
C VAL A 12 20.73 10.92 -26.61
N SER A 13 21.90 10.85 -27.22
CA SER A 13 22.33 9.74 -28.09
C SER A 13 23.17 8.69 -27.36
N GLU A 14 23.92 9.09 -26.33
CA GLU A 14 24.94 8.25 -25.68
C GLU A 14 24.36 7.21 -24.71
N THR A 15 23.14 7.43 -24.21
CA THR A 15 22.53 6.58 -23.19
C THR A 15 21.27 5.91 -23.73
N LYS A 16 21.18 4.58 -23.61
CA LYS A 16 19.95 3.84 -23.94
C LYS A 16 18.80 4.31 -23.04
N VAL A 17 17.83 5.00 -23.62
CA VAL A 17 16.61 5.45 -22.94
C VAL A 17 15.53 4.37 -23.08
N LEU A 18 14.99 3.92 -21.94
CA LEU A 18 13.91 2.96 -21.88
C LEU A 18 12.68 3.66 -21.31
N ILE A 19 11.55 3.65 -22.03
CA ILE A 19 10.31 4.29 -21.57
C ILE A 19 9.61 3.37 -20.57
N SER A 20 9.05 3.92 -19.49
CA SER A 20 8.35 3.14 -18.48
C SER A 20 7.18 2.34 -19.09
N GLY A 21 7.10 1.05 -18.75
CA GLY A 21 6.18 0.09 -19.38
C GLY A 21 6.80 -0.77 -20.49
N THR A 22 8.02 -0.49 -20.93
CA THR A 22 8.76 -1.36 -21.86
C THR A 22 9.13 -2.66 -21.16
N ARG A 23 8.53 -3.79 -21.58
CA ARG A 23 8.77 -5.12 -20.97
C ARG A 23 10.04 -5.81 -21.47
N CYS A 24 10.58 -5.40 -22.61
CA CYS A 24 11.74 -6.03 -23.25
C CYS A 24 13.03 -5.21 -23.00
N GLY A 25 14.15 -5.89 -22.70
CA GLY A 25 15.46 -5.25 -22.52
C GLY A 25 15.76 -4.66 -21.13
N LEU A 26 14.95 -5.01 -20.12
CA LEU A 26 15.15 -4.56 -18.74
C LEU A 26 16.06 -5.53 -17.99
N THR A 27 17.18 -5.05 -17.45
CA THR A 27 18.04 -5.89 -16.60
C THR A 27 17.31 -6.26 -15.29
N PRO A 28 17.64 -7.39 -14.64
CA PRO A 28 17.00 -7.78 -13.38
C PRO A 28 17.11 -6.71 -12.28
N LYS A 29 18.28 -6.05 -12.19
CA LYS A 29 18.52 -4.94 -11.26
C LYS A 29 17.58 -3.76 -11.52
N LEU A 30 17.39 -3.40 -12.79
CA LEU A 30 16.51 -2.33 -13.20
C LEU A 30 15.03 -2.67 -12.94
N LYS A 31 14.63 -3.93 -13.15
CA LYS A 31 13.30 -4.44 -12.80
C LYS A 31 13.02 -4.32 -11.31
N ALA A 32 14.00 -4.65 -10.46
CA ALA A 32 13.87 -4.53 -9.00
C ALA A 32 13.73 -3.07 -8.56
N LEU A 33 14.50 -2.14 -9.14
CA LEU A 33 14.41 -0.71 -8.86
C LEU A 33 13.04 -0.14 -9.27
N LEU A 34 12.55 -0.49 -10.46
CA LEU A 34 11.22 -0.06 -10.90
C LEU A 34 10.12 -0.61 -10.00
N ARG A 35 10.20 -1.89 -9.60
CA ARG A 35 9.21 -2.47 -8.68
C ARG A 35 9.20 -1.75 -7.32
N ARG A 36 10.36 -1.38 -6.78
CA ARG A 36 10.45 -0.54 -5.58
C ARG A 36 9.81 0.84 -5.80
N ARG A 37 10.10 1.52 -6.92
CA ARG A 37 9.54 2.84 -7.23
C ARG A 37 8.01 2.79 -7.38
N SER A 38 7.49 1.79 -8.08
CA SER A 38 6.04 1.60 -8.25
C SER A 38 5.30 1.33 -6.93
N ALA A 39 5.98 0.80 -5.91
CA ALA A 39 5.40 0.67 -4.57
C ALA A 39 5.44 1.99 -3.77
N ILE A 40 6.40 2.88 -4.06
CA ILE A 40 6.59 4.16 -3.37
C ILE A 40 5.72 5.28 -3.96
N GLU A 41 5.50 5.30 -5.28
CA GLU A 41 4.71 6.33 -5.95
C GLU A 41 3.29 6.50 -5.36
N PRO A 42 2.52 5.43 -5.09
CA PRO A 42 1.23 5.54 -4.42
C PRO A 42 1.34 6.12 -3.01
N GLU A 43 2.35 5.73 -2.24
CA GLU A 43 2.58 6.24 -0.88
C GLU A 43 2.86 7.75 -0.90
N ILE A 44 3.67 8.24 -1.85
CA ILE A 44 3.90 9.68 -2.05
C ILE A 44 2.61 10.38 -2.47
N GLY A 45 1.80 9.74 -3.32
CA GLY A 45 0.48 10.23 -3.72
C GLY A 45 -0.45 10.43 -2.53
N HIS A 46 -0.58 9.41 -1.66
CA HIS A 46 -1.33 9.48 -0.41
C HIS A 46 -0.78 10.56 0.52
N MET A 47 0.54 10.68 0.67
CA MET A 47 1.13 11.76 1.47
C MET A 47 0.82 13.16 0.91
N LYS A 48 0.77 13.32 -0.42
CA LYS A 48 0.37 14.60 -1.05
C LYS A 48 -1.10 14.93 -0.81
N ALA A 49 -2.00 13.96 -1.00
CA ALA A 49 -3.44 14.15 -0.86
C ALA A 49 -3.89 14.21 0.62
N ASP A 50 -3.57 13.16 1.38
CA ASP A 50 -4.04 12.95 2.76
C ASP A 50 -3.14 13.65 3.78
N GLY A 51 -1.83 13.68 3.53
CA GLY A 51 -0.83 14.32 4.40
C GLY A 51 -0.67 15.83 4.17
N ARG A 52 -1.43 16.41 3.24
CA ARG A 52 -1.35 17.83 2.82
C ARG A 52 0.06 18.29 2.47
N LEU A 53 0.92 17.38 2.00
CA LEU A 53 2.30 17.68 1.62
C LEU A 53 2.38 18.77 0.52
N SER A 54 1.28 19.02 -0.20
CA SER A 54 1.15 20.11 -1.17
C SER A 54 1.07 21.52 -0.55
N ARG A 55 0.85 21.65 0.77
CA ARG A 55 0.76 22.94 1.46
C ARG A 55 1.56 22.87 2.76
N CYS A 56 2.82 23.27 2.70
CA CYS A 56 3.64 23.42 3.89
C CYS A 56 3.20 24.67 4.68
N PRO A 57 2.80 24.53 5.97
CA PRO A 57 2.46 25.67 6.81
C PRO A 57 3.69 26.37 7.39
N LEU A 58 4.88 25.75 7.27
CA LEU A 58 6.14 26.28 7.79
C LEU A 58 6.80 27.19 6.75
N LYS A 59 7.52 28.20 7.22
CA LYS A 59 8.14 29.21 6.35
C LYS A 59 9.50 28.75 5.84
N GLY A 60 9.68 28.83 4.52
CA GLY A 60 10.97 28.61 3.86
C GLY A 60 11.35 27.14 3.68
N THR A 61 12.45 26.91 2.96
CA THR A 61 12.91 25.57 2.55
C THR A 61 13.24 24.64 3.71
N PHE A 62 13.73 25.20 4.82
CA PHE A 62 13.97 24.43 6.05
C PHE A 62 12.66 23.93 6.68
N GLY A 63 11.63 24.79 6.69
CA GLY A 63 10.28 24.42 7.10
C GLY A 63 9.68 23.32 6.23
N ASP A 64 9.83 23.45 4.90
CA ASP A 64 9.39 22.42 3.95
C ASP A 64 10.05 21.06 4.20
N ALA A 65 11.35 21.05 4.47
CA ALA A 65 12.08 19.82 4.78
C ALA A 65 11.55 19.14 6.05
N ILE A 66 11.36 19.91 7.13
CA ILE A 66 10.81 19.38 8.39
C ILE A 66 9.39 18.87 8.18
N PHE A 67 8.55 19.64 7.47
CA PHE A 67 7.16 19.27 7.22
C PHE A 67 7.07 17.98 6.39
N ALA A 68 7.95 17.80 5.40
CA ALA A 68 8.00 16.58 4.60
C ALA A 68 8.34 15.35 5.44
N VAL A 69 9.32 15.47 6.35
CA VAL A 69 9.70 14.38 7.27
C VAL A 69 8.54 14.04 8.21
N LEU A 70 7.94 15.06 8.86
CA LEU A 70 6.81 14.86 9.78
C LEU A 70 5.57 14.28 9.09
N CYS A 71 5.28 14.72 7.87
CA CYS A 71 4.20 14.18 7.05
C CYS A 71 4.41 12.67 6.80
N GLY A 72 5.64 12.27 6.46
CA GLY A 72 6.02 10.86 6.30
C GLY A 72 5.91 10.06 7.59
N CYS A 73 6.40 10.59 8.70
CA CYS A 73 6.25 9.96 10.02
C CYS A 73 4.77 9.74 10.38
N GLY A 74 3.93 10.77 10.23
CA GLY A 74 2.50 10.68 10.51
C GLY A 74 1.79 9.64 9.63
N HIS A 75 2.20 9.52 8.37
CA HIS A 75 1.67 8.50 7.46
C HIS A 75 2.04 7.08 7.90
N ASN A 76 3.30 6.86 8.27
CA ASN A 76 3.76 5.57 8.79
C ASN A 76 3.04 5.19 10.10
N ILE A 77 2.86 6.14 11.01
CA ILE A 77 2.12 5.93 12.27
C ILE A 77 0.67 5.52 11.99
N ARG A 78 -0.02 6.19 11.05
CA ARG A 78 -1.39 5.82 10.65
C ARG A 78 -1.48 4.39 10.12
N LYS A 79 -0.50 3.95 9.31
CA LYS A 79 -0.44 2.56 8.82
C LYS A 79 -0.29 1.57 9.97
N ILE A 80 0.65 1.82 10.89
CA ILE A 80 0.84 0.97 12.07
C ILE A 80 -0.45 0.86 12.88
N LEU A 81 -1.10 2.00 13.17
CA LEU A 81 -2.36 2.02 13.90
C LEU A 81 -3.49 1.27 13.17
N ALA A 82 -3.58 1.37 11.85
CA ALA A 82 -4.55 0.62 11.07
C ALA A 82 -4.34 -0.90 11.21
N HIS A 83 -3.10 -1.37 11.15
CA HIS A 83 -2.78 -2.79 11.35
C HIS A 83 -3.10 -3.25 12.78
N LEU A 84 -2.76 -2.46 13.80
CA LEU A 84 -3.06 -2.78 15.19
C LEU A 84 -4.57 -2.82 15.45
N ARG A 85 -5.34 -1.90 14.86
CA ARG A 85 -6.81 -1.91 14.95
C ARG A 85 -7.42 -3.17 14.32
N ALA A 86 -6.92 -3.59 13.17
CA ALA A 86 -7.37 -4.82 12.51
C ALA A 86 -7.03 -6.07 13.35
N LEU A 87 -5.82 -6.12 13.91
CA LEU A 87 -5.40 -7.20 14.80
C LEU A 87 -6.25 -7.25 16.07
N LEU A 88 -6.51 -6.10 16.69
CA LEU A 88 -7.39 -6.01 17.87
C LEU A 88 -8.80 -6.51 17.55
N ALA A 89 -9.38 -6.08 16.43
CA ALA A 89 -10.70 -6.56 15.99
C ALA A 89 -10.72 -8.08 15.80
N PHE A 90 -9.67 -8.63 15.19
CA PHE A 90 -9.53 -10.08 15.03
C PHE A 90 -9.47 -10.82 16.37
N ILE A 91 -8.67 -10.33 17.32
CA ILE A 91 -8.57 -10.90 18.67
C ILE A 91 -9.94 -10.86 19.38
N LEU A 92 -10.65 -9.73 19.31
CA LEU A 92 -11.97 -9.60 19.94
C LEU A 92 -13.00 -10.57 19.35
N VAL A 93 -13.01 -10.77 18.02
CA VAL A 93 -13.88 -11.76 17.37
C VAL A 93 -13.52 -13.17 17.81
N ALA A 94 -12.24 -13.51 17.90
CA ALA A 94 -11.79 -14.82 18.35
C ALA A 94 -12.19 -15.10 19.81
N ILE A 95 -12.02 -14.10 20.70
CA ILE A 95 -12.45 -14.20 22.11
C ILE A 95 -13.98 -14.37 22.18
N TYR A 96 -14.75 -13.57 21.43
CA TYR A 96 -16.20 -13.67 21.40
C TYR A 96 -16.67 -15.06 20.94
N ALA A 97 -16.07 -15.60 19.88
CA ALA A 97 -16.36 -16.94 19.38
C ALA A 97 -16.01 -18.05 20.38
N ALA A 98 -14.93 -17.89 21.14
CA ALA A 98 -14.52 -18.84 22.18
C ALA A 98 -15.44 -18.81 23.41
N ILE A 99 -15.96 -17.63 23.79
CA ILE A 99 -16.83 -17.46 24.97
C ILE A 99 -18.29 -17.84 24.68
N LEU A 100 -18.76 -17.66 23.44
CA LEU A 100 -20.11 -18.04 23.01
C LEU A 100 -20.05 -19.23 22.04
N PRO A 101 -19.79 -20.47 22.52
CA PRO A 101 -19.89 -21.67 21.71
C PRO A 101 -21.37 -21.99 21.43
N GLY A 102 -22.03 -21.18 20.59
CA GLY A 102 -23.49 -21.23 20.47
C GLY A 102 -24.09 -20.86 19.13
N ILE A 103 -23.37 -20.18 18.23
CA ILE A 103 -23.91 -19.91 16.89
C ILE A 103 -23.43 -21.02 15.96
N ARG A 104 -24.16 -22.14 15.97
CA ARG A 104 -24.08 -23.15 14.91
C ARG A 104 -24.25 -22.45 13.58
N THR A 105 -23.29 -22.63 12.69
CA THR A 105 -23.42 -22.16 11.32
C THR A 105 -24.58 -22.92 10.66
N PRO A 106 -25.41 -22.28 9.79
CA PRO A 106 -26.54 -22.96 9.13
C PRO A 106 -26.14 -24.21 8.32
N THR A 107 -24.85 -24.39 8.03
CA THR A 107 -24.29 -25.56 7.34
C THR A 107 -24.39 -26.86 8.14
N ASP A 108 -24.51 -26.79 9.48
CA ASP A 108 -24.65 -27.99 10.32
C ASP A 108 -26.01 -28.69 10.12
N ASN A 109 -27.02 -27.98 9.60
CA ASN A 109 -28.36 -28.53 9.39
C ASN A 109 -28.50 -29.34 8.09
N PHE A 110 -27.68 -29.10 7.07
CA PHE A 110 -27.72 -29.85 5.81
C PHE A 110 -27.15 -31.25 5.95
N ALA A 111 -26.07 -31.41 6.71
CA ALA A 111 -25.45 -32.71 6.97
C ALA A 111 -26.35 -33.62 7.83
N ASN A 112 -27.17 -33.04 8.71
CA ASN A 112 -28.04 -33.81 9.59
C ASN A 112 -29.35 -34.24 8.90
N ARG A 113 -29.89 -33.42 7.97
CA ARG A 113 -31.13 -33.74 7.25
C ARG A 113 -31.00 -34.93 6.28
N GLN A 114 -29.82 -35.15 5.70
CA GLN A 114 -29.58 -36.31 4.83
C GLN A 114 -29.40 -37.65 5.57
N ARG A 115 -29.16 -37.62 6.90
CA ARG A 115 -28.97 -38.84 7.69
C ARG A 115 -30.26 -39.47 8.22
N TYR A 116 -31.40 -38.76 8.18
CA TYR A 116 -32.69 -39.24 8.68
C TYR A 116 -33.76 -39.46 7.58
N SER A 117 -33.36 -39.43 6.30
CA SER A 117 -34.26 -39.63 5.16
C SER A 117 -34.03 -40.98 4.43
N ALA A 118 -33.51 -41.98 5.15
CA ALA A 118 -33.34 -43.35 4.65
C ALA A 118 -34.31 -44.30 5.38
#